data_AF-A0AAU0N5A1-F1
#
_entry.id   AF-A0AAU0N5A1-F1
#
_cell.length_a   1.000
_cell.length_b   1.000
_cell.length_c   1.000
_cell.angle_alpha   90.00
_cell.angle_beta   90.00
_cell.angle_gamma   90.00
#
_symmetry.space_group_name_H-M   'P 1'
#
loop_
_entity.id
_entity.type
_entity.pdbx_description
1 polymer ?
#
loop_
_entity_poly.entity_id
_entity_poly.type
_entity_poly.pdbx_seq_one_letter_code
_entity_poly.pdbx_strand_id
1 'polypeptide(L)'
;MSNNRAERQIKPLVIGRKNWLFSQSIQGAQAAGGILSLYESAKLNGIHPPSYFQYLLEELPELPVQNFEALEAYSPWSSKVKEACQAMK
;
A
#
# COMPACT_ATOMS: atom_id res chain seq x y z
N MET A 1 -3.47 -29.21 5.15
CA MET A 1 -3.33 -27.79 4.76
C MET A 1 -2.56 -27.08 5.88
N SER A 2 -1.40 -26.46 5.62
CA SER A 2 -0.57 -25.85 6.68
C SER A 2 -0.69 -24.32 6.70
N ASN A 3 -0.70 -23.73 7.90
CA ASN A 3 -0.83 -22.28 8.15
C ASN A 3 0.48 -21.50 7.94
N ASN A 4 1.59 -22.20 7.67
CA ASN A 4 2.94 -21.62 7.63
C ASN A 4 3.07 -20.41 6.71
N ARG A 5 2.36 -20.39 5.58
CA ARG A 5 2.40 -19.26 4.64
C ARG A 5 1.74 -18.02 5.23
N ALA A 6 0.56 -18.14 5.83
CA ALA A 6 -0.12 -16.99 6.42
C ALA A 6 0.62 -16.46 7.66
N GLU A 7 1.14 -17.36 8.51
CA GLU A 7 1.96 -16.96 9.67
C GLU A 7 3.21 -16.18 9.27
N ARG A 8 3.88 -16.59 8.18
CA ARG A 8 5.05 -15.86 7.66
C ARG A 8 4.69 -14.48 7.13
N GLN A 9 3.53 -14.32 6.51
CA GLN A 9 3.08 -13.03 5.96
C GLN A 9 2.66 -12.04 7.07
N ILE A 10 2.10 -12.52 8.18
CA ILE A 10 1.68 -11.64 9.29
C ILE A 10 2.82 -11.31 10.25
N LYS A 11 3.89 -12.12 10.27
CA LYS A 11 5.05 -11.93 11.16
C LYS A 11 5.67 -10.52 11.11
N PRO A 12 5.93 -9.91 9.94
CA PRO A 12 6.47 -8.56 9.86
C PRO A 12 5.57 -7.50 10.50
N LEU A 13 4.25 -7.64 10.35
CA LEU A 13 3.26 -6.75 10.95
C LEU A 13 3.27 -6.87 12.48
N VAL A 14 3.30 -8.10 12.99
CA VAL A 14 3.35 -8.38 14.44
C VAL A 14 4.65 -7.85 15.07
N ILE A 15 5.79 -8.03 14.41
CA ILE A 15 7.09 -7.55 14.87
C ILE A 15 7.14 -6.01 14.80
N GLY A 16 6.67 -5.42 13.69
CA GLY A 16 6.64 -3.98 13.46
C GLY A 16 5.75 -3.22 14.43
N ARG A 17 4.71 -3.86 14.99
CA ARG A 17 3.78 -3.23 15.94
C ARG A 17 4.48 -2.58 17.14
N LYS A 18 5.59 -3.13 17.62
CA LYS A 18 6.38 -2.53 18.73
C LYS A 18 7.13 -1.25 18.33
N ASN A 19 7.36 -1.04 17.04
CA ASN A 19 8.19 0.04 16.49
C ASN A 19 7.38 1.09 15.70
N TRP A 20 6.08 0.87 15.45
CA TRP A 20 5.24 1.81 14.72
C TRP A 20 4.56 2.81 15.65
N LEU A 21 4.79 4.10 15.40
CA LEU A 21 4.35 5.23 16.24
C LEU A 21 2.85 5.24 16.58
N PHE A 22 2.00 4.62 15.74
CA PHE A 22 0.53 4.70 15.86
C PHE A 22 -0.16 3.35 16.08
N SER A 23 0.57 2.30 16.47
CA SER A 23 0.01 0.93 16.56
C SER A 23 -0.83 0.62 17.81
N GLN A 24 -1.10 1.64 18.64
CA GLN A 24 -1.71 1.49 19.97
C GLN A 24 -3.20 1.88 20.01
N SER A 25 -3.73 2.57 18.99
CA SER A 25 -5.15 2.93 18.88
C SER A 25 -5.86 2.11 17.80
N ILE A 26 -7.18 1.96 17.92
CA ILE A 26 -8.01 1.28 16.88
C ILE A 26 -7.85 1.99 15.53
N GLN A 27 -7.89 3.32 15.53
CA GLN A 27 -7.71 4.14 14.34
C GLN A 27 -6.34 3.91 13.69
N GLY A 28 -5.27 3.86 14.49
CA GLY A 28 -3.94 3.58 13.98
C GLY A 28 -3.77 2.14 13.48
N ALA A 29 -4.45 1.17 14.09
CA ALA A 29 -4.50 -0.20 13.58
C ALA A 29 -5.23 -0.28 12.23
N GLN A 30 -6.33 0.44 12.04
CA GLN A 30 -7.05 0.54 10.77
C GLN A 30 -6.19 1.19 9.68
N ALA A 31 -5.53 2.31 10.01
CA ALA A 31 -4.62 3.00 9.09
C ALA A 31 -3.43 2.11 8.69
N ALA A 32 -2.79 1.43 9.64
CA ALA A 32 -1.71 0.49 9.37
C ALA A 32 -2.18 -0.69 8.49
N GLY A 33 -3.39 -1.21 8.75
CA GLY A 33 -4.00 -2.24 7.91
C GLY A 33 -4.19 -1.78 6.46
N GLY A 34 -4.66 -0.55 6.25
CA GLY A 34 -4.80 0.05 4.91
C GLY A 34 -3.46 0.20 4.18
N ILE A 35 -2.46 0.78 4.84
CA ILE A 35 -1.12 0.98 4.26
C ILE A 35 -0.48 -0.34 3.86
N LEU A 36 -0.53 -1.36 4.74
CA LEU A 36 0.06 -2.68 4.44
C LEU A 36 -0.68 -3.41 3.33
N SER A 37 -2.01 -3.26 3.28
CA SER A 37 -2.82 -3.82 2.20
C SER A 37 -2.42 -3.21 0.85
N LEU A 38 -2.22 -1.89 0.79
CA LEU A 38 -1.72 -1.21 -0.41
C LEU A 38 -0.30 -1.65 -0.77
N TYR A 39 0.59 -1.74 0.22
CA TYR A 39 1.97 -2.17 0.03
C TYR A 39 2.07 -3.59 -0.56
N GLU A 40 1.35 -4.55 0.02
CA GLU A 40 1.31 -5.93 -0.49
C GLU A 40 0.59 -6.01 -1.85
N SER A 41 -0.47 -5.22 -2.05
CA SER A 41 -1.15 -5.16 -3.36
C SER A 41 -0.22 -4.66 -4.47
N ALA A 42 0.61 -3.65 -4.20
CA ALA A 42 1.63 -3.16 -5.13
C ALA A 42 2.66 -4.24 -5.46
N LYS A 43 3.16 -4.97 -4.45
CA LYS A 43 4.07 -6.11 -4.65
C LYS A 43 3.46 -7.20 -5.52
N LEU A 44 2.20 -7.57 -5.25
CA LEU A 44 1.47 -8.58 -6.02
C LEU A 44 1.26 -8.16 -7.48
N ASN A 45 1.21 -6.85 -7.75
CA ASN A 45 1.13 -6.30 -9.11
C ASN A 45 2.50 -6.03 -9.77
N GLY A 46 3.60 -6.45 -9.13
CA GLY A 46 4.96 -6.29 -9.68
C GLY A 46 5.52 -4.87 -9.60
N ILE A 47 4.90 -4.00 -8.80
CA ILE A 47 5.34 -2.61 -8.59
C ILE A 47 6.25 -2.54 -7.36
N HIS A 48 7.32 -1.75 -7.45
CA HIS A 48 8.17 -1.44 -6.30
C HIS A 48 7.43 -0.51 -5.33
N PRO A 49 7.09 -0.94 -4.10
CA PRO A 49 6.16 -0.19 -3.26
C PRO A 49 6.62 1.23 -2.90
N PRO A 50 7.90 1.50 -2.56
CA PRO A 50 8.34 2.88 -2.31
C PRO A 50 8.02 3.83 -3.47
N SER A 51 8.26 3.40 -4.71
CA SER A 51 7.96 4.18 -5.92
C SER A 51 6.45 4.41 -6.09
N TYR A 52 5.64 3.41 -5.73
CA TYR A 52 4.17 3.54 -5.75
C TYR A 52 3.66 4.54 -4.70
N PHE A 53 4.15 4.48 -3.47
CA PHE A 53 3.76 5.44 -2.43
C PHE A 53 4.21 6.85 -2.78
N GLN A 54 5.40 7.01 -3.36
CA GLN A 54 5.86 8.30 -3.86
C GLN A 54 4.91 8.85 -4.93
N TYR A 55 4.61 8.04 -5.96
CA TYR A 55 3.66 8.41 -7.02
C TYR A 55 2.31 8.87 -6.47
N LEU A 56 1.74 8.11 -5.52
CA LEU A 56 0.47 8.45 -4.90
C LEU A 56 0.54 9.76 -4.10
N LEU A 57 1.60 9.97 -3.32
CA LEU A 57 1.76 11.16 -2.50
C LEU A 57 2.02 12.42 -3.33
N GLU A 58 2.57 12.29 -4.53
CA GLU A 58 2.78 13.38 -5.47
C GLU A 58 1.48 13.71 -6.24
N GLU A 59 0.76 12.71 -6.73
CA GLU A 59 -0.36 12.94 -7.66
C GLU A 59 -1.73 13.09 -6.98
N LEU A 60 -1.98 12.36 -5.88
CA LEU A 60 -3.29 12.41 -5.23
C LEU A 60 -3.67 13.79 -4.66
N PRO A 61 -2.73 14.58 -4.09
CA PRO A 61 -3.06 15.93 -3.62
C PRO A 61 -3.48 16.88 -4.73
N GLU A 62 -3.05 16.64 -5.97
CA GLU A 62 -3.38 17.47 -7.14
C GLU A 62 -4.75 17.12 -7.75
N LEU A 63 -5.38 16.00 -7.33
CA LEU A 63 -6.68 15.61 -7.85
C LEU A 63 -7.78 16.55 -7.36
N PRO A 64 -8.57 17.17 -8.27
CA PRO A 64 -9.63 18.09 -7.90
C PRO A 64 -10.80 17.39 -7.19
N VAL A 65 -11.01 16.10 -7.46
CA VAL A 65 -12.05 15.28 -6.84
C VAL A 65 -11.49 13.90 -6.52
N GLN A 66 -11.64 13.47 -5.27
CA GLN A 66 -11.24 12.15 -4.79
C GLN A 66 -12.46 11.25 -4.57
N ASN A 67 -13.15 10.88 -5.66
CA ASN A 67 -14.21 9.88 -5.63
C ASN A 67 -13.65 8.49 -6.00
N PHE A 68 -14.46 7.45 -5.83
CA PHE A 68 -14.05 6.07 -6.10
C PHE A 68 -13.56 5.86 -7.54
N GLU A 69 -14.29 6.41 -8.52
CA GLU A 69 -13.97 6.30 -9.95
C GLU A 69 -12.64 6.99 -10.28
N ALA A 70 -12.38 8.19 -9.74
CA ALA A 70 -11.10 8.88 -9.96
C ALA A 70 -9.93 8.10 -9.35
N LEU A 71 -10.13 7.53 -8.15
CA LEU A 71 -9.09 6.77 -7.45
C LEU A 71 -8.81 5.41 -8.08
N GLU A 72 -9.77 4.82 -8.81
CA GLU A 72 -9.58 3.54 -9.50
C GLU A 72 -8.38 3.61 -10.46
N ALA A 73 -8.23 4.73 -11.18
CA ALA A 73 -7.11 4.95 -12.11
C ALA A 73 -5.72 4.92 -11.43
N TYR A 74 -5.66 5.15 -10.12
CA TYR A 74 -4.45 5.14 -9.29
C TYR A 74 -4.22 3.80 -8.59
N SER A 75 -5.06 2.79 -8.85
CA SER A 75 -4.89 1.45 -8.29
C SER A 75 -3.63 0.76 -8.82
N PRO A 76 -3.03 -0.18 -8.06
CA PRO A 76 -1.76 -0.80 -8.44
C PRO A 76 -1.86 -1.72 -9.67
N TRP A 77 -3.06 -2.10 -10.09
CA TRP A 77 -3.25 -2.87 -11.34
C TRP A 77 -3.38 -2.00 -12.59
N SER A 78 -3.60 -0.69 -12.44
CA SER A 78 -3.73 0.27 -13.55
C SER A 78 -2.45 0.36 -14.38
N SER A 79 -2.60 0.41 -15.71
CA SER A 79 -1.46 0.58 -16.62
C SER A 79 -0.73 1.90 -16.38
N LYS A 80 -1.47 2.99 -16.12
CA LYS A 80 -0.91 4.33 -15.83
C LYS A 80 0.10 4.26 -14.68
N VAL A 81 -0.30 3.65 -13.57
CA VAL A 81 0.53 3.53 -12.38
C VAL A 81 1.74 2.63 -12.63
N LYS A 82 1.55 1.49 -13.32
CA LYS A 82 2.64 0.57 -13.64
C LYS A 82 3.73 1.25 -14.47
N GLU A 83 3.34 2.00 -15.49
CA GLU A 83 4.27 2.75 -16.34
C GLU A 83 5.01 3.83 -15.55
N ALA A 84 4.28 4.66 -14.79
CA ALA A 84 4.87 5.71 -13.97
C ALA A 84 5.88 5.15 -12.93
N CYS A 85 5.51 4.08 -12.22
CA CYS A 85 6.37 3.47 -11.20
C CYS A 85 7.56 2.71 -11.79
N GLN A 86 7.48 2.23 -13.04
CA GLN A 86 8.61 1.61 -13.74
C GLN A 86 9.62 2.64 -14.22
N ALA A 87 9.18 3.84 -14.57
CA ALA A 87 10.05 4.94 -14.96
C ALA A 87 10.86 5.53 -13.79
N MET A 88 10.38 5.36 -12.55
CA MET A 88 11.03 5.79 -11.32
C MET A 88 12.02 4.77 -10.71
N LYS A 89 12.35 3.69 -11.45
CA LYS A 89 13.28 2.65 -10.99
C LYS A 89 14.75 3.05 -11.13
#